data_AF-A0A7C3NFS1-F1
#
_entry.id   AF-A0A7C3NFS1-F1
#
_cell.length_a   1.000
_cell.length_b   1.000
_cell.length_c   1.000
_cell.angle_alpha   90.00
_cell.angle_beta   90.00
_cell.angle_gamma   90.00
#
_symmetry.space_group_name_H-M   'P 1'
#
loop_
_entity.id
_entity.type
_entity.pdbx_description
1 polymer ?
#
loop_
_entity_poly.entity_id
_entity_poly.type
_entity_poly.pdbx_seq_one_letter_code
_entity_poly.pdbx_strand_id
1 'polypeptide(L)'
;MTSMKKKLTKFLALLITMGLVFSSVAAQPVAHVGTARLQVAHLAPFAASAPVTIKLNGVTALSNFDYGDSTPYIDLPEGSYLVEVFPQGSATPAITATVHLTGGNDYTAIAIGDGVNQPLSLKALLDDNTAPAAGNFKLRLGHLAPFADTLAGTTADVRTDAGDVILDDVVFGDVAGYLELPAGTYDLKITTPDGSAALINLAPVSFTAGQIVSAFAVGEGNNQPLGGYALPSGAAGFFLPLDTARLQVAHLAPFAASAPVTIKLNGVTALSDFDYGDSTPYI
;
A
#
# COMPACT_ATOMS: atom_id res chain seq x y z
N MET A 1 -87.11 -32.77 13.32
CA MET A 1 -88.14 -31.88 13.88
C MET A 1 -87.60 -31.20 15.14
N THR A 2 -87.51 -29.88 15.08
CA THR A 2 -87.84 -28.94 16.17
C THR A 2 -86.96 -28.91 17.43
N SER A 3 -86.04 -27.94 17.42
CA SER A 3 -85.66 -27.01 18.50
C SER A 3 -86.12 -27.32 19.94
N MET A 4 -85.17 -27.32 20.89
CA MET A 4 -85.45 -26.74 22.21
C MET A 4 -84.23 -26.07 22.87
N LYS A 5 -84.51 -24.92 23.47
CA LYS A 5 -83.63 -23.85 23.94
C LYS A 5 -83.17 -24.05 25.40
N LYS A 6 -82.09 -23.31 25.76
CA LYS A 6 -81.69 -22.72 27.08
C LYS A 6 -80.39 -23.32 27.61
N LYS A 7 -79.46 -22.62 28.27
CA LYS A 7 -79.11 -21.21 28.56
C LYS A 7 -77.77 -21.28 29.35
N LEU A 8 -76.95 -20.22 29.29
CA LEU A 8 -75.91 -19.82 30.28
C LEU A 8 -74.63 -20.70 30.33
N THR A 9 -73.38 -20.22 30.39
CA THR A 9 -72.84 -19.05 31.10
C THR A 9 -71.45 -18.64 30.57
N LYS A 10 -71.28 -17.32 30.41
CA LYS A 10 -70.08 -16.46 30.38
C LYS A 10 -68.68 -17.08 30.52
N PHE A 11 -67.78 -16.75 29.59
CA PHE A 11 -66.42 -16.30 29.91
C PHE A 11 -66.02 -15.17 28.95
N LEU A 12 -65.87 -13.97 29.49
CA LEU A 12 -65.39 -12.79 28.80
C LEU A 12 -63.87 -12.76 28.95
N ALA A 13 -63.13 -13.14 27.91
CA ALA A 13 -61.69 -12.89 27.81
C ALA A 13 -61.49 -11.65 26.93
N LEU A 14 -61.23 -10.52 27.58
CA LEU A 14 -60.85 -9.27 26.94
C LEU A 14 -59.38 -9.41 26.48
N LEU A 15 -59.17 -9.77 25.22
CA LEU A 15 -57.85 -9.71 24.59
C LEU A 15 -57.63 -8.27 24.08
N ILE A 16 -56.80 -7.51 24.79
CA ILE A 16 -56.31 -6.20 24.33
C ILE A 16 -55.20 -6.48 23.33
N THR A 17 -55.52 -6.39 22.03
CA THR A 17 -54.51 -6.34 20.96
C THR A 17 -53.81 -4.99 21.02
N MET A 18 -52.69 -4.93 21.73
CA MET A 18 -51.77 -3.79 21.73
C MET A 18 -50.98 -3.83 20.41
N GLY A 19 -51.43 -3.07 19.42
CA GLY A 19 -50.70 -2.89 18.17
C GLY A 19 -49.40 -2.14 18.43
N LEU A 20 -48.26 -2.84 18.38
CA LEU A 20 -46.96 -2.19 18.26
C LEU A 20 -46.88 -1.55 16.86
N VAL A 21 -47.06 -0.23 16.81
CA VAL A 21 -46.63 0.59 15.68
C VAL A 21 -45.11 0.70 15.74
N PHE A 22 -44.43 -0.15 14.96
CA PHE A 22 -43.05 0.10 14.58
C PHE A 22 -43.03 1.30 13.63
N SER A 23 -42.80 2.49 14.17
CA SER A 23 -42.44 3.63 13.35
C SER A 23 -41.04 3.36 12.81
N SER A 24 -40.96 2.96 11.53
CA SER A 24 -39.70 2.90 10.82
C SER A 24 -39.15 4.33 10.73
N VAL A 25 -38.17 4.65 11.57
CA VAL A 25 -37.30 5.79 11.31
C VAL A 25 -36.53 5.45 10.03
N ALA A 26 -37.00 5.95 8.90
CA ALA A 26 -36.19 6.00 7.69
C ALA A 26 -34.98 6.88 8.03
N ALA A 27 -33.77 6.34 7.88
CA ALA A 27 -32.54 7.12 7.97
C ALA A 27 -32.67 8.28 6.97
N GLN A 28 -32.76 9.51 7.50
CA GLN A 28 -32.73 10.70 6.67
C GLN A 28 -31.36 10.74 5.97
N PRO A 29 -31.28 11.01 4.65
CA PRO A 29 -29.99 11.26 4.02
C PRO A 29 -29.37 12.47 4.71
N VAL A 30 -28.25 12.26 5.40
CA VAL A 30 -27.43 13.37 5.88
C VAL A 30 -26.93 14.07 4.63
N ALA A 31 -27.36 15.32 4.41
CA ALA A 31 -26.79 16.14 3.36
C ALA A 31 -25.32 16.35 3.71
N HIS A 32 -24.42 15.74 2.94
CA HIS A 32 -22.98 16.02 3.03
C HIS A 32 -22.76 17.36 2.35
N VAL A 33 -22.27 18.35 3.09
CA VAL A 33 -22.18 19.75 2.63
C VAL A 33 -20.84 20.02 1.93
N GLY A 34 -19.97 19.01 1.86
CA GLY A 34 -18.69 19.06 1.15
C GLY A 34 -18.35 17.76 0.42
N THR A 35 -17.42 17.87 -0.54
CA THR A 35 -16.78 16.74 -1.23
C THR A 35 -15.31 16.73 -0.84
N ALA A 36 -14.78 15.56 -0.53
CA ALA A 36 -13.36 15.29 -0.34
C ALA A 36 -12.86 14.38 -1.46
N ARG A 37 -11.54 14.36 -1.68
CA ARG A 37 -10.93 13.46 -2.66
C ARG A 37 -10.07 12.42 -1.98
N LEU A 38 -10.21 11.16 -2.38
CA LEU A 38 -9.44 10.04 -1.83
C LEU A 38 -8.67 9.32 -2.93
N GLN A 39 -7.36 9.24 -2.77
CA GLN A 39 -6.47 8.38 -3.53
C GLN A 39 -6.19 7.13 -2.71
N VAL A 40 -6.24 5.95 -3.33
CA VAL A 40 -6.02 4.67 -2.63
C VAL A 40 -4.82 3.97 -3.24
N ALA A 41 -3.97 3.36 -2.41
CA ALA A 41 -2.84 2.54 -2.85
C ALA A 41 -2.74 1.25 -2.03
N HIS A 42 -2.42 0.13 -2.69
CA HIS A 42 -2.19 -1.15 -2.04
C HIS A 42 -0.69 -1.47 -1.99
N LEU A 43 -0.06 -1.16 -0.85
CA LEU A 43 1.37 -1.36 -0.61
C LEU A 43 1.62 -2.33 0.55
N ALA A 44 0.70 -3.27 0.77
CA ALA A 44 0.74 -4.24 1.86
C ALA A 44 1.07 -5.63 1.28
N PRO A 45 2.27 -6.19 1.48
CA PRO A 45 2.69 -7.40 0.77
C PRO A 45 2.27 -8.70 1.50
N PHE A 46 1.00 -8.82 1.89
CA PHE A 46 0.52 -9.93 2.75
C PHE A 46 -0.05 -11.15 2.02
N ALA A 47 0.10 -11.23 0.71
CA ALA A 47 -0.24 -12.41 -0.07
C ALA A 47 0.68 -12.56 -1.27
N ALA A 48 1.04 -13.81 -1.60
CA ALA A 48 1.70 -14.14 -2.86
C ALA A 48 0.73 -13.86 -4.02
N SER A 49 0.76 -12.62 -4.52
CA SER A 49 0.14 -12.15 -5.77
C SER A 49 -1.39 -12.26 -5.87
N ALA A 50 -2.12 -12.33 -4.75
CA ALA A 50 -3.57 -12.33 -4.78
C ALA A 50 -4.11 -10.90 -4.67
N PRO A 51 -4.98 -10.43 -5.60
CA PRO A 51 -5.59 -9.12 -5.50
C PRO A 51 -6.47 -8.99 -4.26
N VAL A 52 -6.81 -7.75 -3.92
CA VAL A 52 -7.79 -7.44 -2.88
C VAL A 52 -9.07 -6.84 -3.46
N THR A 53 -10.13 -6.92 -2.66
CA THR A 53 -11.36 -6.14 -2.84
C THR A 53 -11.44 -5.12 -1.71
N ILE A 54 -11.64 -3.84 -2.04
CA ILE A 54 -11.77 -2.76 -1.08
C ILE A 54 -13.23 -2.33 -1.03
N LYS A 55 -13.80 -2.33 0.17
CA LYS A 55 -15.16 -1.87 0.44
C LYS A 55 -15.15 -0.59 1.26
N LEU A 56 -16.11 0.28 0.96
CA LEU A 56 -16.43 1.48 1.72
C LEU A 56 -17.85 1.33 2.27
N ASN A 57 -17.99 1.34 3.59
CA ASN A 57 -19.26 1.14 4.29
C ASN A 57 -20.01 -0.12 3.81
N GLY A 58 -19.28 -1.23 3.61
CA GLY A 58 -19.82 -2.51 3.15
C GLY A 58 -20.11 -2.61 1.65
N VAL A 59 -19.97 -1.52 0.88
CA VAL A 59 -20.15 -1.50 -0.58
C VAL A 59 -18.79 -1.64 -1.27
N THR A 60 -18.68 -2.54 -2.25
CA THR A 60 -17.45 -2.70 -3.06
C THR A 60 -17.15 -1.42 -3.83
N ALA A 61 -15.98 -0.84 -3.58
CA ALA A 61 -15.47 0.35 -4.24
C ALA A 61 -14.39 0.02 -5.27
N LEU A 62 -13.46 -0.88 -4.92
CA LEU A 62 -12.40 -1.36 -5.81
C LEU A 62 -12.34 -2.89 -5.76
N SER A 63 -12.05 -3.52 -6.89
CA SER A 63 -11.97 -4.97 -7.06
C SER A 63 -10.80 -5.33 -7.95
N ASN A 64 -10.22 -6.52 -7.76
CA ASN A 64 -9.02 -6.95 -8.48
C ASN A 64 -7.88 -5.94 -8.34
N PHE A 65 -7.68 -5.45 -7.12
CA PHE A 65 -6.69 -4.41 -6.83
C PHE A 65 -5.42 -5.09 -6.33
N ASP A 66 -4.40 -5.16 -7.17
CA ASP A 66 -3.17 -5.90 -6.91
C ASP A 66 -2.18 -5.10 -6.04
N TYR A 67 -1.16 -5.77 -5.49
CA TYR A 67 -0.06 -5.07 -4.83
C TYR A 67 0.65 -4.15 -5.84
N GLY A 68 0.82 -2.88 -5.46
CA GLY A 68 1.32 -1.81 -6.32
C GLY A 68 0.23 -1.06 -7.10
N ASP A 69 -1.02 -1.52 -7.07
CA ASP A 69 -2.11 -0.76 -7.66
C ASP A 69 -2.42 0.49 -6.81
N SER A 70 -2.75 1.56 -7.52
CA SER A 70 -3.29 2.77 -6.93
C SER A 70 -4.26 3.47 -7.88
N THR A 71 -5.05 4.39 -7.32
CA THR A 71 -6.06 5.13 -8.08
C THR A 71 -5.61 6.57 -8.35
N PRO A 72 -6.21 7.27 -9.31
CA PRO A 72 -6.40 8.72 -9.23
C PRO A 72 -7.23 9.12 -8.00
N TYR A 73 -7.41 10.41 -7.78
CA TYR A 73 -8.37 10.88 -6.77
C TYR A 73 -9.81 10.48 -7.14
N ILE A 74 -10.52 9.91 -6.16
CA ILE A 74 -11.93 9.59 -6.24
C ILE A 74 -12.70 10.61 -5.40
N ASP A 75 -13.69 11.28 -6.00
CA ASP A 75 -14.57 12.18 -5.28
C ASP A 75 -15.51 11.39 -4.36
N LEU A 76 -15.49 11.74 -3.07
CA LEU A 76 -16.37 11.18 -2.05
C LEU A 76 -17.06 12.33 -1.31
N PRO A 77 -18.34 12.19 -0.92
CA PRO A 77 -18.91 13.07 0.08
C PRO A 77 -18.01 13.17 1.33
N GLU A 78 -17.97 14.33 1.97
CA GLU A 78 -17.33 14.43 3.29
C GLU A 78 -18.00 13.44 4.26
N GLY A 79 -17.27 12.89 5.23
CA GLY A 79 -17.85 11.93 6.16
C GLY A 79 -16.86 10.91 6.70
N SER A 80 -17.39 9.96 7.45
CA SER A 80 -16.60 8.83 7.98
C SER A 80 -16.89 7.58 7.16
N TYR A 81 -15.85 6.92 6.70
CA TYR A 81 -15.91 5.72 5.87
C TYR A 81 -15.24 4.56 6.59
N LEU A 82 -16.00 3.50 6.85
CA LEU A 82 -15.42 2.21 7.21
C LEU A 82 -14.79 1.61 5.94
N VAL A 83 -13.48 1.51 5.94
CA VAL A 83 -12.68 0.90 4.87
C VAL A 83 -12.35 -0.53 5.28
N GLU A 84 -12.69 -1.47 4.42
CA GLU A 84 -12.40 -2.88 4.64
C GLU A 84 -11.68 -3.45 3.41
N VAL A 85 -10.56 -4.13 3.65
CA VAL A 85 -9.74 -4.75 2.60
C VAL A 85 -9.83 -6.26 2.73
N PHE A 86 -10.36 -6.92 1.71
CA PHE A 86 -10.57 -8.36 1.67
C PHE A 86 -9.56 -8.99 0.71
N PRO A 87 -8.70 -9.93 1.18
CA PRO A 87 -7.94 -10.79 0.28
C PRO A 87 -8.89 -11.56 -0.66
N GLN A 88 -8.46 -11.80 -1.90
CA GLN A 88 -9.26 -12.59 -2.85
C GLN A 88 -9.67 -13.94 -2.24
N GLY A 89 -10.97 -14.26 -2.37
CA GLY A 89 -11.54 -15.50 -1.84
C GLY A 89 -11.78 -15.53 -0.33
N SER A 90 -11.38 -14.49 0.41
CA SER A 90 -11.68 -14.36 1.85
C SER A 90 -13.01 -13.65 2.10
N ALA A 91 -13.81 -14.18 3.04
CA ALA A 91 -14.98 -13.50 3.57
C ALA A 91 -14.65 -12.59 4.78
N THR A 92 -13.43 -12.67 5.30
CA THR A 92 -12.94 -11.90 6.44
C THR A 92 -12.01 -10.79 5.95
N PRO A 93 -12.20 -9.53 6.39
CA PRO A 93 -11.29 -8.46 6.03
C PRO A 93 -9.93 -8.66 6.71
N ALA A 94 -8.85 -8.42 5.96
CA ALA A 94 -7.50 -8.41 6.49
C ALA A 94 -7.16 -7.04 7.14
N ILE A 95 -7.78 -5.97 6.65
CA ILE A 95 -7.69 -4.62 7.22
C ILE A 95 -9.11 -4.09 7.41
N THR A 96 -9.36 -3.51 8.59
CA THR A 96 -10.57 -2.75 8.89
C THR A 96 -10.17 -1.46 9.59
N ALA A 97 -10.49 -0.32 9.00
CA ALA A 97 -10.15 1.00 9.55
C ALA A 97 -11.20 2.05 9.17
N THR A 98 -11.37 3.07 10.01
CA THR A 98 -12.24 4.21 9.70
C THR A 98 -11.39 5.38 9.19
N VAL A 99 -11.75 5.92 8.03
CA VAL A 99 -11.16 7.14 7.47
C VAL A 99 -12.15 8.29 7.60
N HIS A 100 -11.69 9.42 8.11
CA HIS A 100 -12.48 10.64 8.25
C HIS A 100 -12.09 11.64 7.15
N LEU A 101 -13.04 11.96 6.29
CA LEU A 101 -12.86 12.88 5.17
C LEU A 101 -13.58 14.19 5.45
N THR A 102 -12.84 15.30 5.47
CA THR A 102 -13.42 16.65 5.56
C THR A 102 -13.48 17.27 4.17
N GLY A 103 -14.61 17.88 3.81
CA GLY A 103 -14.79 18.49 2.49
C GLY A 103 -13.71 19.54 2.15
N GLY A 104 -13.36 19.61 0.87
CA GLY A 104 -12.33 20.52 0.35
C GLY A 104 -10.89 20.02 0.51
N ASN A 105 -10.68 18.85 1.12
CA ASN A 105 -9.36 18.26 1.30
C ASN A 105 -9.14 17.02 0.42
N ASP A 106 -7.86 16.73 0.21
CA ASP A 106 -7.36 15.57 -0.52
C ASP A 106 -6.68 14.62 0.45
N TYR A 107 -6.93 13.32 0.31
CA TYR A 107 -6.40 12.30 1.17
C TYR A 107 -5.80 11.16 0.36
N THR A 108 -4.77 10.54 0.91
CA THR A 108 -4.23 9.27 0.43
C THR A 108 -4.45 8.20 1.51
N ALA A 109 -5.09 7.07 1.16
CA ALA A 109 -5.21 5.89 2.02
C ALA A 109 -4.39 4.74 1.46
N ILE A 110 -3.46 4.23 2.25
CA ILE A 110 -2.49 3.22 1.84
C ILE A 110 -2.65 1.99 2.71
N ALA A 111 -2.92 0.83 2.11
CA ALA A 111 -2.79 -0.44 2.82
C ALA A 111 -1.30 -0.74 3.02
N ILE A 112 -0.86 -0.99 4.26
CA ILE A 112 0.54 -1.27 4.61
C ILE A 112 0.67 -2.46 5.56
N GLY A 113 1.90 -2.95 5.74
CA GLY A 113 2.22 -4.10 6.57
C GLY A 113 2.08 -5.42 5.81
N ASP A 114 2.68 -6.49 6.32
CA ASP A 114 2.64 -7.82 5.70
C ASP A 114 1.87 -8.85 6.56
N GLY A 115 1.47 -8.47 7.77
CA GLY A 115 0.79 -9.35 8.73
C GLY A 115 1.70 -10.39 9.38
N VAL A 116 3.00 -10.38 9.07
CA VAL A 116 4.01 -11.30 9.61
C VAL A 116 5.04 -10.53 10.41
N ASN A 117 5.76 -9.62 9.76
CA ASN A 117 6.75 -8.73 10.36
C ASN A 117 6.07 -7.50 10.97
N GLN A 118 5.16 -6.86 10.23
CA GLN A 118 4.45 -5.68 10.70
C GLN A 118 2.93 -5.88 10.54
N PRO A 119 2.12 -5.47 11.54
CA PRO A 119 0.67 -5.59 11.47
C PRO A 119 0.09 -4.92 10.23
N LEU A 120 -0.92 -5.56 9.65
CA LEU A 120 -1.71 -4.95 8.58
C LEU A 120 -2.48 -3.74 9.09
N SER A 121 -2.39 -2.64 8.36
CA SER A 121 -3.08 -1.40 8.70
C SER A 121 -3.37 -0.53 7.49
N LEU A 122 -4.25 0.45 7.66
CA LEU A 122 -4.54 1.48 6.67
C LEU A 122 -3.92 2.80 7.14
N LYS A 123 -2.92 3.31 6.42
CA LYS A 123 -2.33 4.62 6.64
C LYS A 123 -3.13 5.67 5.87
N ALA A 124 -3.85 6.53 6.58
CA ALA A 124 -4.50 7.70 5.99
C ALA A 124 -3.61 8.94 6.14
N LEU A 125 -3.42 9.67 5.04
CA LEU A 125 -2.60 10.88 4.97
C LEU A 125 -3.43 12.02 4.39
N LEU A 126 -3.26 13.23 4.91
CA LEU A 126 -3.76 14.46 4.30
C LEU A 126 -2.73 14.94 3.27
N ASP A 127 -3.18 15.25 2.06
CA ASP A 127 -2.31 15.68 0.97
C ASP A 127 -2.25 17.21 0.88
N ASP A 128 -1.04 17.73 0.66
CA ASP A 128 -0.80 19.14 0.35
C ASP A 128 -0.55 19.28 -1.15
N ASN A 129 -1.63 19.52 -1.88
CA ASN A 129 -1.60 19.73 -3.33
C ASN A 129 -1.47 21.21 -3.72
N THR A 130 -1.05 22.08 -2.79
CA THR A 130 -0.72 23.46 -3.14
C THR A 130 0.52 23.49 -4.03
N ALA A 131 0.51 24.33 -5.05
CA ALA A 131 1.59 24.40 -6.03
C ALA A 131 2.93 24.78 -5.37
N PRO A 132 4.04 24.11 -5.70
CA PRO A 132 5.37 24.53 -5.27
C PRO A 132 5.77 25.88 -5.87
N ALA A 133 6.83 26.49 -5.33
CA ALA A 133 7.44 27.65 -5.95
C ALA A 133 7.95 27.34 -7.37
N ALA A 134 8.06 28.39 -8.19
CA ALA A 134 8.53 28.25 -9.56
C ALA A 134 9.93 27.60 -9.62
N GLY A 135 10.06 26.54 -10.42
CA GLY A 135 11.30 25.76 -10.55
C GLY A 135 11.44 24.60 -9.57
N ASN A 136 10.54 24.47 -8.58
CA ASN A 136 10.56 23.42 -7.58
C ASN A 136 9.48 22.35 -7.82
N PHE A 137 9.61 21.22 -7.12
CA PHE A 137 8.61 20.17 -6.97
C PHE A 137 8.40 19.88 -5.47
N LYS A 138 7.28 19.21 -5.12
CA LYS A 138 7.03 18.71 -3.77
C LYS A 138 7.19 17.20 -3.69
N LEU A 139 7.90 16.75 -2.66
CA LEU A 139 8.17 15.34 -2.38
C LEU A 139 7.77 15.01 -0.94
N ARG A 140 6.87 14.05 -0.76
CA ARG A 140 6.63 13.41 0.54
C ARG A 140 7.32 12.05 0.54
N LEU A 141 8.14 11.79 1.56
CA LEU A 141 8.85 10.52 1.70
C LEU A 141 8.24 9.71 2.85
N GLY A 142 8.18 8.39 2.71
CA GLY A 142 7.81 7.50 3.80
C GLY A 142 8.41 6.12 3.71
N HIS A 143 8.45 5.43 4.85
CA HIS A 143 8.95 4.07 4.95
C HIS A 143 7.81 3.12 5.24
N LEU A 144 7.43 2.32 4.25
CA LEU A 144 6.32 1.37 4.30
C LEU A 144 6.78 -0.06 4.04
N ALA A 145 8.08 -0.35 4.12
CA ALA A 145 8.65 -1.67 3.88
C ALA A 145 8.74 -2.49 5.19
N PRO A 146 7.91 -3.53 5.39
CA PRO A 146 7.84 -4.28 6.65
C PRO A 146 8.87 -5.42 6.69
N PHE A 147 10.15 -5.15 6.48
CA PHE A 147 11.17 -6.20 6.33
C PHE A 147 11.70 -6.79 7.64
N ALA A 148 11.22 -6.33 8.80
CA ALA A 148 11.61 -6.83 10.12
C ALA A 148 10.44 -6.80 11.11
N ASP A 149 10.46 -7.70 12.08
CA ASP A 149 9.39 -7.94 13.07
C ASP A 149 9.27 -6.89 14.19
N THR A 150 10.22 -5.96 14.25
CA THR A 150 10.25 -4.86 15.21
C THR A 150 10.45 -3.54 14.48
N LEU A 151 9.86 -2.45 14.98
CA LEU A 151 10.05 -1.11 14.40
C LEU A 151 11.53 -0.72 14.36
N ALA A 152 12.29 -1.02 15.43
CA ALA A 152 13.72 -0.78 15.47
C ALA A 152 14.49 -1.60 14.41
N GLY A 153 14.05 -2.84 14.14
CA GLY A 153 14.63 -3.65 13.07
C GLY A 153 14.33 -3.12 11.67
N THR A 154 13.27 -2.32 11.50
CA THR A 154 12.93 -1.68 10.22
C THR A 154 13.66 -0.36 9.99
N THR A 155 14.42 0.15 10.96
CA THR A 155 15.07 1.47 10.86
C THR A 155 15.96 1.56 9.62
N ALA A 156 15.81 2.64 8.85
CA ALA A 156 16.55 2.89 7.62
C ALA A 156 16.77 4.38 7.37
N ASP A 157 17.81 4.71 6.63
CA ASP A 157 18.10 6.08 6.20
C ASP A 157 17.77 6.26 4.73
N VAL A 158 17.40 7.49 4.35
CA VAL A 158 17.36 7.93 2.95
C VAL A 158 18.59 8.77 2.69
N ARG A 159 19.39 8.37 1.70
CA ARG A 159 20.65 9.04 1.36
C ARG A 159 20.74 9.33 -0.13
N THR A 160 21.54 10.34 -0.49
CA THR A 160 22.03 10.49 -1.87
C THR A 160 23.01 9.36 -2.19
N ASP A 161 23.27 9.10 -3.47
CA ASP A 161 24.30 8.11 -3.81
C ASP A 161 25.70 8.51 -3.30
N ALA A 162 25.98 9.81 -3.24
CA ALA A 162 27.21 10.35 -2.63
C ALA A 162 27.32 10.08 -1.12
N GLY A 163 26.22 9.66 -0.47
CA GLY A 163 26.17 9.25 0.94
C GLY A 163 25.59 10.29 1.89
N ASP A 164 25.18 11.45 1.39
CA ASP A 164 24.57 12.51 2.19
C ASP A 164 23.21 12.07 2.73
N VAL A 165 22.97 12.29 4.02
CA VAL A 165 21.71 11.93 4.69
C VAL A 165 20.62 12.95 4.35
N ILE A 166 19.47 12.45 3.90
CA ILE A 166 18.24 13.21 3.65
C ILE A 166 17.25 12.99 4.80
N LEU A 167 17.03 11.72 5.15
CA LEU A 167 16.25 11.31 6.33
C LEU A 167 17.06 10.28 7.10
N ASP A 168 17.06 10.42 8.41
CA ASP A 168 17.88 9.65 9.35
C ASP A 168 16.96 8.84 10.26
N ASP A 169 17.30 7.58 10.52
CA ASP A 169 16.62 6.70 11.48
C ASP A 169 15.09 6.63 11.30
N VAL A 170 14.62 6.48 10.05
CA VAL A 170 13.19 6.37 9.73
C VAL A 170 12.73 4.94 10.00
N VAL A 171 11.65 4.74 10.76
CA VAL A 171 11.07 3.40 11.02
C VAL A 171 9.84 3.12 10.17
N PHE A 172 9.41 1.86 10.12
CA PHE A 172 8.20 1.47 9.39
C PHE A 172 6.97 2.27 9.85
N GLY A 173 6.22 2.76 8.87
CA GLY A 173 5.03 3.57 9.06
C GLY A 173 5.31 5.07 9.12
N ASP A 174 6.56 5.51 9.26
CA ASP A 174 6.87 6.94 9.27
C ASP A 174 6.73 7.55 7.87
N VAL A 175 6.15 8.74 7.84
CA VAL A 175 5.96 9.53 6.63
C VAL A 175 6.29 10.98 6.98
N ALA A 176 7.32 11.52 6.33
CA ALA A 176 7.71 12.91 6.50
C ALA A 176 6.68 13.86 5.89
N GLY A 177 6.75 15.15 6.23
CA GLY A 177 5.99 16.18 5.53
C GLY A 177 6.44 16.34 4.07
N TYR A 178 5.70 17.10 3.28
CA TYR A 178 6.14 17.50 1.95
C TYR A 178 7.37 18.41 2.05
N LEU A 179 8.45 18.00 1.40
CA LEU A 179 9.64 18.80 1.16
C LEU A 179 9.51 19.47 -0.20
N GLU A 180 9.90 20.73 -0.30
CA GLU A 180 9.97 21.43 -1.57
C GLU A 180 11.43 21.52 -2.03
N LEU A 181 11.71 21.00 -3.22
CA LEU A 181 13.08 20.81 -3.74
C LEU A 181 13.17 21.33 -5.18
N PRO A 182 14.36 21.78 -5.63
CA PRO A 182 14.57 22.15 -7.03
C PRO A 182 14.29 20.98 -7.98
N ALA A 183 13.63 21.25 -9.10
CA ALA A 183 13.46 20.24 -10.15
C ALA A 183 14.82 19.77 -10.68
N GLY A 184 14.93 18.48 -10.99
CA GLY A 184 16.19 17.87 -11.39
C GLY A 184 16.18 16.35 -11.26
N THR A 185 17.33 15.75 -11.51
CA THR A 185 17.54 14.31 -11.34
C THR A 185 18.21 14.04 -9.99
N TYR A 186 17.65 13.11 -9.23
CA TYR A 186 18.12 12.71 -7.92
C TYR A 186 18.49 11.24 -7.96
N ASP A 187 19.66 10.94 -7.41
CA ASP A 187 20.16 9.58 -7.24
C ASP A 187 20.09 9.24 -5.76
N LEU A 188 19.19 8.30 -5.42
CA LEU A 188 18.73 8.07 -4.06
C LEU A 188 18.85 6.59 -3.70
N LYS A 189 19.30 6.33 -2.48
CA LYS A 189 19.33 5.00 -1.90
C LYS A 189 18.75 4.98 -0.50
N ILE A 190 18.20 3.83 -0.15
CA ILE A 190 17.76 3.51 1.20
C ILE A 190 18.80 2.56 1.78
N THR A 191 19.32 2.89 2.96
CA THR A 191 20.37 2.13 3.63
C THR A 191 19.95 1.65 5.00
N THR A 192 20.70 0.71 5.56
CA THR A 192 20.71 0.51 7.02
C THR A 192 21.12 1.80 7.72
N PRO A 193 20.85 1.92 9.04
CA PRO A 193 21.33 3.04 9.84
C PRO A 193 22.84 3.22 9.66
N ASP A 194 23.28 4.48 9.68
CA ASP A 194 24.66 4.90 9.45
C ASP A 194 25.23 4.56 8.05
N GLY A 195 24.43 4.04 7.12
CA GLY A 195 24.83 3.83 5.73
C GLY A 195 25.71 2.61 5.47
N SER A 196 25.78 1.65 6.40
CA SER A 196 26.68 0.49 6.31
C SER A 196 26.34 -0.49 5.16
N ALA A 197 25.06 -0.59 4.77
CA ALA A 197 24.61 -1.42 3.67
C ALA A 197 23.45 -0.73 2.91
N ALA A 198 23.44 -0.86 1.58
CA ALA A 198 22.30 -0.45 0.77
C ALA A 198 21.21 -1.53 0.83
N LEU A 199 19.99 -1.12 1.19
CA LEU A 199 18.79 -1.95 1.19
C LEU A 199 18.03 -1.83 -0.14
N ILE A 200 17.92 -0.60 -0.65
CA ILE A 200 17.31 -0.28 -1.95
C ILE A 200 18.22 0.72 -2.65
N ASN A 201 18.63 0.41 -3.88
CA ASN A 201 19.36 1.33 -4.73
C ASN A 201 18.45 1.72 -5.91
N LEU A 202 18.01 2.97 -5.98
CA LEU A 202 17.11 3.42 -7.05
C LEU A 202 17.94 3.86 -8.25
N ALA A 203 17.45 3.60 -9.46
CA ALA A 203 17.98 4.27 -10.64
C ALA A 203 17.66 5.77 -10.57
N PRO A 204 18.47 6.65 -11.18
CA PRO A 204 18.27 8.09 -11.11
C PRO A 204 16.84 8.52 -11.47
N VAL A 205 16.19 9.22 -10.56
CA VAL A 205 14.79 9.66 -10.70
C VAL A 205 14.74 11.13 -11.08
N SER A 206 14.00 11.46 -12.14
CA SER A 206 13.88 12.84 -12.61
C SER A 206 12.54 13.47 -12.22
N PHE A 207 12.61 14.62 -11.57
CA PHE A 207 11.44 15.42 -11.18
C PHE A 207 11.39 16.73 -11.97
N THR A 208 10.21 17.09 -12.45
CA THR A 208 9.94 18.32 -13.19
C THR A 208 9.25 19.36 -12.30
N ALA A 209 9.48 20.64 -12.61
CA ALA A 209 8.89 21.73 -11.84
C ALA A 209 7.35 21.65 -11.83
N GLY A 210 6.75 21.89 -10.67
CA GLY A 210 5.29 21.80 -10.45
C GLY A 210 4.79 20.41 -10.05
N GLN A 211 5.62 19.36 -10.10
CA GLN A 211 5.21 18.04 -9.64
C GLN A 211 4.97 18.00 -8.14
N ILE A 212 3.98 17.20 -7.72
CA ILE A 212 3.70 16.86 -6.33
C ILE A 212 3.59 15.33 -6.28
N VAL A 213 4.47 14.70 -5.49
CA VAL A 213 4.62 13.25 -5.48
C VAL A 213 4.93 12.76 -4.08
N SER A 214 4.30 11.65 -3.71
CA SER A 214 4.74 10.85 -2.56
C SER A 214 5.60 9.69 -3.04
N ALA A 215 6.71 9.40 -2.36
CA ALA A 215 7.51 8.22 -2.63
C ALA A 215 7.71 7.42 -1.35
N PHE A 216 7.63 6.09 -1.46
CA PHE A 216 7.66 5.18 -0.32
C PHE A 216 8.69 4.08 -0.55
N ALA A 217 9.45 3.72 0.48
CA ALA A 217 10.11 2.41 0.53
C ALA A 217 9.03 1.34 0.77
N VAL A 218 9.03 0.27 -0.02
CA VAL A 218 8.00 -0.79 0.02
C VAL A 218 8.61 -2.18 -0.15
N GLY A 219 7.80 -3.21 0.06
CA GLY A 219 8.20 -4.62 0.00
C GLY A 219 8.81 -5.12 1.30
N GLU A 220 8.81 -6.44 1.49
CA GLU A 220 9.34 -7.13 2.67
C GLU A 220 10.53 -8.03 2.33
N GLY A 221 10.90 -8.12 1.05
CA GLY A 221 12.05 -8.88 0.56
C GLY A 221 11.76 -10.37 0.27
N ASN A 222 10.54 -10.85 0.56
CA ASN A 222 10.14 -12.25 0.37
C ASN A 222 9.11 -12.41 -0.77
N ASN A 223 7.84 -12.07 -0.54
CA ASN A 223 6.81 -12.11 -1.58
C ASN A 223 6.95 -10.91 -2.51
N GLN A 224 7.26 -9.73 -1.96
CA GLN A 224 7.54 -8.53 -2.75
C GLN A 224 8.98 -8.06 -2.48
N PRO A 225 9.80 -7.86 -3.53
CA PRO A 225 11.15 -7.35 -3.35
C PRO A 225 11.13 -5.94 -2.74
N LEU A 226 12.18 -5.61 -1.99
CA LEU A 226 12.38 -4.24 -1.53
C LEU A 226 12.50 -3.30 -2.73
N GLY A 227 11.81 -2.16 -2.67
CA GLY A 227 11.85 -1.19 -3.76
C GLY A 227 11.28 0.17 -3.38
N GLY A 228 11.37 1.11 -4.32
CA GLY A 228 10.70 2.40 -4.23
C GLY A 228 9.36 2.40 -4.97
N TYR A 229 8.35 3.04 -4.41
CA TYR A 229 7.07 3.28 -5.06
C TYR A 229 6.78 4.77 -5.14
N ALA A 230 6.53 5.28 -6.34
CA ALA A 230 6.13 6.67 -6.54
C ALA A 230 4.61 6.75 -6.73
N LEU A 231 3.98 7.68 -6.02
CA LEU A 231 2.56 7.98 -6.08
C LEU A 231 2.39 9.48 -6.38
N PRO A 232 2.26 9.86 -7.66
CA PRO A 232 1.96 11.24 -8.03
C PRO A 232 0.57 11.66 -7.55
N SER A 233 0.43 12.91 -7.11
CA SER A 233 -0.86 13.45 -6.68
C SER A 233 -1.90 13.32 -7.80
N GLY A 234 -2.96 12.57 -7.52
CA GLY A 234 -4.11 12.44 -8.42
C GLY A 234 -3.88 11.57 -9.66
N ALA A 235 -2.81 10.79 -9.71
CA ALA A 235 -2.55 9.81 -10.77
C ALA A 235 -2.15 8.45 -10.19
N ALA A 236 -2.30 7.38 -10.97
CA ALA A 236 -1.81 6.07 -10.57
C ALA A 236 -0.29 6.10 -10.36
N GLY A 237 0.15 5.47 -9.28
CA GLY A 237 1.53 5.24 -8.91
C GLY A 237 2.17 4.07 -9.64
N PHE A 238 3.46 3.91 -9.41
CA PHE A 238 4.31 2.93 -10.10
C PHE A 238 5.57 2.63 -9.29
N PHE A 239 6.14 1.45 -9.48
CA PHE A 239 7.45 1.10 -8.91
C PHE A 239 8.57 1.86 -9.60
N LEU A 240 9.47 2.41 -8.80
CA LEU A 240 10.68 3.06 -9.27
C LEU A 240 11.69 1.99 -9.74
N PRO A 241 12.35 2.21 -10.88
CA PRO A 241 13.40 1.31 -11.33
C PRO A 241 14.55 1.28 -10.31
N LEU A 242 15.10 0.09 -10.07
CA LEU A 242 16.29 -0.08 -9.23
C LEU A 242 17.54 0.01 -10.09
N ASP A 243 18.60 0.58 -9.52
CA ASP A 243 19.94 0.56 -10.13
C ASP A 243 20.58 -0.80 -9.87
N THR A 244 20.33 -1.73 -10.78
CA THR A 244 20.86 -3.09 -10.70
C THR A 244 22.22 -3.17 -11.38
N ALA A 245 23.24 -3.58 -10.62
CA ALA A 245 24.51 -3.98 -11.21
C ALA A 245 24.28 -5.23 -12.08
N ARG A 246 24.72 -5.15 -13.33
CA ARG A 246 24.64 -6.27 -14.28
C ARG A 246 25.98 -6.97 -14.39
N LEU A 247 25.98 -8.30 -14.30
CA LEU A 247 27.18 -9.13 -14.39
C LEU A 247 27.18 -9.87 -15.72
N GLN A 248 28.32 -9.89 -16.41
CA GLN A 248 28.55 -10.84 -17.50
C GLN A 248 29.58 -11.86 -17.03
N VAL A 249 29.28 -13.14 -17.18
CA VAL A 249 30.19 -14.22 -16.79
C VAL A 249 30.70 -14.90 -18.05
N ALA A 250 32.00 -15.15 -18.11
CA ALA A 250 32.62 -15.96 -19.15
C ALA A 250 33.60 -16.96 -18.52
N HIS A 251 33.53 -18.22 -18.96
CA HIS A 251 34.41 -19.27 -18.46
C HIS A 251 35.57 -19.48 -19.44
N LEU A 252 36.68 -18.78 -19.17
CA LEU A 252 37.88 -18.78 -20.02
C LEU A 252 39.08 -19.46 -19.34
N ALA A 253 38.85 -20.15 -18.22
CA ALA A 253 39.89 -20.82 -17.47
C ALA A 253 40.03 -22.28 -17.95
N PRO A 254 41.16 -22.66 -18.57
CA PRO A 254 41.36 -24.05 -18.97
C PRO A 254 41.67 -24.90 -17.74
N PHE A 255 40.74 -25.79 -17.38
CA PHE A 255 40.97 -26.81 -16.35
C PHE A 255 41.58 -28.08 -16.95
N ALA A 256 42.30 -28.85 -16.12
CA ALA A 256 42.93 -30.11 -16.55
C ALA A 256 41.92 -31.18 -17.01
N ALA A 257 40.65 -31.03 -16.64
CA ALA A 257 39.52 -31.81 -17.13
C ALA A 257 38.51 -30.86 -17.80
N SER A 258 37.91 -31.29 -18.91
CA SER A 258 36.90 -30.55 -19.67
C SER A 258 35.52 -30.57 -18.99
N ALA A 259 35.49 -30.41 -17.67
CA ALA A 259 34.24 -30.41 -16.91
C ALA A 259 33.66 -28.99 -16.82
N PRO A 260 32.34 -28.84 -16.93
CA PRO A 260 31.70 -27.56 -16.71
C PRO A 260 31.87 -27.08 -15.27
N VAL A 261 31.77 -25.76 -15.05
CA VAL A 261 31.81 -25.16 -13.72
C VAL A 261 30.43 -24.71 -13.25
N THR A 262 30.26 -24.66 -11.94
CA THR A 262 29.11 -24.01 -11.30
C THR A 262 29.56 -22.66 -10.74
N ILE A 263 28.91 -21.58 -11.19
CA ILE A 263 29.13 -20.23 -10.69
C ILE A 263 28.11 -19.94 -9.60
N LYS A 264 28.61 -19.55 -8.42
CA LYS A 264 27.77 -19.16 -7.28
C LYS A 264 27.93 -17.67 -6.98
N LEU A 265 26.83 -16.97 -6.82
CA LEU A 265 26.80 -15.59 -6.33
C LEU A 265 26.29 -15.63 -4.88
N ASN A 266 27.09 -15.10 -3.95
CA ASN A 266 26.78 -15.08 -2.52
C ASN A 266 26.37 -16.46 -1.95
N GLY A 267 27.03 -17.53 -2.44
CA GLY A 267 26.76 -18.90 -2.01
C GLY A 267 25.56 -19.59 -2.67
N VAL A 268 24.74 -18.85 -3.44
CA VAL A 268 23.64 -19.38 -4.23
C VAL A 268 24.12 -19.69 -5.65
N THR A 269 23.77 -20.85 -6.19
CA THR A 269 24.10 -21.20 -7.58
C THR A 269 23.39 -20.24 -8.54
N ALA A 270 24.19 -19.49 -9.31
CA ALA A 270 23.72 -18.54 -10.31
C ALA A 270 23.76 -19.13 -11.72
N LEU A 271 24.81 -19.88 -12.05
CA LEU A 271 24.93 -20.62 -13.31
C LEU A 271 25.42 -22.03 -12.99
N SER A 272 24.71 -23.04 -13.50
CA SER A 272 25.16 -24.44 -13.48
C SER A 272 25.67 -24.84 -14.86
N ASP A 273 26.50 -25.88 -14.89
CA ASP A 273 26.96 -26.52 -16.12
C ASP A 273 27.57 -25.55 -17.15
N PHE A 274 28.37 -24.59 -16.69
CA PHE A 274 28.93 -23.53 -17.54
C PHE A 274 30.26 -23.98 -18.17
N ASP A 275 30.26 -24.22 -19.49
CA ASP A 275 31.36 -24.86 -20.20
C ASP A 275 32.50 -23.87 -20.54
N TYR A 276 33.69 -24.41 -20.82
CA TYR A 276 34.81 -23.57 -21.27
C TYR A 276 34.47 -22.92 -22.62
N GLY A 277 34.65 -21.61 -22.70
CA GLY A 277 34.30 -20.78 -23.85
C GLY A 277 32.89 -20.19 -23.78
N ASP A 278 32.05 -20.60 -22.83
CA ASP A 278 30.74 -20.00 -22.65
C ASP A 278 30.84 -18.58 -22.10
N SER A 279 29.87 -17.77 -22.51
CA SER A 279 29.60 -16.46 -21.94
C SER A 279 28.11 -16.23 -21.83
N THR A 280 27.68 -15.54 -20.77
CA THR A 280 26.29 -15.15 -20.61
C THR A 280 26.04 -13.81 -21.31
N PRO A 281 24.78 -13.45 -21.63
CA PRO A 281 24.38 -12.05 -21.65
C PRO A 281 24.57 -11.44 -20.25
N TYR A 282 24.47 -10.11 -20.13
CA TYR A 282 24.41 -9.46 -18.82
C TYR A 282 23.22 -9.99 -18.01
N ILE A 283 23.53 -10.71 -16.93
CA ILE A 283 22.61 -11.19 -15.89
C ILE A 283 22.54 -10.20 -14.73
#